data_AF-A0A0W0R3X1-F1
#
_entry.id   AF-A0A0W0R3X1-F1
#
_cell.length_a   1.000
_cell.length_b   1.000
_cell.length_c   1.000
_cell.angle_alpha   90.00
_cell.angle_beta   90.00
_cell.angle_gamma   90.00
#
_symmetry.space_group_name_H-M   'P 1'
#
loop_
_entity.id
_entity.type
_entity.pdbx_description
1 polymer ?
#
loop_
_entity_poly.entity_id
_entity_poly.type
_entity_poly.pdbx_seq_one_letter_code
_entity_poly.pdbx_strand_id
1 'polypeptide(L)'
;MKFEDKTNIEQLIALQKKNEKRSLEKKEEEELQALLEKYAQYKKLNSTQMLKQYQEDMKPRAFKVDGEDVDLQLMLQDYKSAFGKDKDFKEPKIANHELILEFSSPKEAKEFFLDQASKNRSFVVYDVGTNQIIAYAKDGQLYHGNGALFKPGDSLSPTNSKDAELDREAPRPQKSLS
;
A
#
# COMPACT_ATOMS: atom_id res chain seq x y z
N MET A 1 10.07 -0.47 -3.47
CA MET A 1 10.39 0.88 -4.02
C MET A 1 11.82 0.87 -4.58
N LYS A 2 12.04 1.30 -5.83
CA LYS A 2 13.41 1.37 -6.38
C LYS A 2 14.21 2.41 -5.60
N PHE A 3 15.50 2.14 -5.36
CA PHE A 3 16.41 3.04 -4.62
C PHE A 3 16.34 4.49 -5.15
N GLU A 4 16.18 4.67 -6.46
CA GLU A 4 16.03 5.97 -7.11
C GLU A 4 14.80 6.78 -6.65
N ASP A 5 13.66 6.16 -6.37
CA ASP A 5 12.48 6.89 -5.88
C ASP A 5 12.72 7.45 -4.47
N LYS A 6 13.50 6.73 -3.65
CA LYS A 6 13.84 7.16 -2.29
C LYS A 6 14.67 8.44 -2.32
N THR A 7 15.75 8.41 -3.09
CA THR A 7 16.66 9.54 -3.24
C THR A 7 15.95 10.76 -3.84
N ASN A 8 15.10 10.56 -4.84
CA ASN A 8 14.36 11.65 -5.48
C ASN A 8 13.36 12.34 -4.52
N ILE A 9 12.65 11.60 -3.67
CA ILE A 9 11.71 12.19 -2.71
C ILE A 9 12.45 12.91 -1.58
N GLU A 10 13.58 12.36 -1.11
CA GLU A 10 14.44 13.04 -0.12
C GLU A 10 15.01 14.35 -0.69
N GLN A 11 15.42 14.35 -1.95
CA GLN A 11 15.88 15.54 -2.66
C GLN A 11 14.76 16.56 -2.85
N LEU A 12 13.55 16.12 -3.23
CA LEU A 12 12.37 16.98 -3.32
C LEU A 12 12.10 17.71 -1.99
N ILE A 13 12.13 17.00 -0.87
CA ILE A 13 11.93 17.59 0.48
C ILE A 13 13.02 18.63 0.78
N ALA A 14 14.28 18.33 0.44
CA ALA A 14 15.40 19.24 0.65
C ALA A 14 15.28 20.52 -0.19
N LEU A 15 14.93 20.39 -1.47
CA LEU A 15 14.70 21.51 -2.39
C LEU A 15 13.50 22.35 -1.94
N GLN A 16 12.41 21.72 -1.54
CA GLN A 16 11.24 22.43 -1.00
C GLN A 16 11.59 23.22 0.27
N LYS A 17 12.45 22.67 1.14
CA LYS A 17 12.94 23.36 2.33
C LYS A 17 13.82 24.57 1.99
N LYS A 18 14.61 24.50 0.92
CA LYS A 18 15.36 25.65 0.39
C LYS A 18 14.44 26.70 -0.22
N ASN A 19 13.40 26.26 -0.94
CA ASN A 19 12.37 27.15 -1.53
C ASN A 19 11.71 28.01 -0.46
N GLU A 20 11.28 27.39 0.63
CA GLU A 20 10.64 28.05 1.78
C GLU A 20 11.56 29.09 2.44
N LYS A 21 12.87 28.84 2.39
CA LYS A 21 13.91 29.76 2.88
C LYS A 21 14.35 30.81 1.84
N ARG A 22 13.77 30.79 0.64
CA ARG A 22 14.15 31.65 -0.51
C ARG A 22 15.63 31.58 -0.84
N SER A 23 16.21 30.38 -0.75
CA SER A 23 17.63 30.13 -0.98
C SER A 23 17.87 29.14 -2.13
N LEU A 24 16.92 29.01 -3.05
CA LEU A 24 17.05 28.16 -4.24
C LEU A 24 17.84 28.87 -5.33
N GLU A 25 18.71 28.13 -5.98
CA GLU A 25 19.29 28.55 -7.25
C GLU A 25 18.37 28.21 -8.42
N LYS A 26 18.50 28.91 -9.55
CA LYS A 26 17.64 28.71 -10.74
C LYS A 26 17.62 27.24 -11.22
N LYS A 27 18.76 26.55 -11.20
CA LYS A 27 18.83 25.12 -11.58
C LYS A 27 18.07 24.24 -10.59
N GLU A 28 18.08 24.60 -9.31
CA GLU A 28 17.37 23.88 -8.27
C GLU A 28 15.86 24.13 -8.33
N GLU A 29 15.41 25.31 -8.81
CA GLU A 29 13.99 25.57 -9.11
C GLU A 29 13.47 24.68 -10.25
N GLU A 30 14.24 24.56 -11.33
CA GLU A 30 13.91 23.67 -12.46
C GLU A 30 13.81 22.21 -12.00
N GLU A 31 14.75 21.76 -11.17
CA GLU A 31 14.75 20.41 -10.60
C GLU A 31 13.57 20.18 -9.64
N LEU A 32 13.28 21.15 -8.77
CA LEU A 32 12.11 21.09 -7.88
C LEU A 32 10.82 20.94 -8.70
N GLN A 33 10.68 21.68 -9.79
CA GLN A 33 9.50 21.63 -10.64
C GLN A 33 9.36 20.27 -11.34
N ALA A 34 10.46 19.72 -11.87
CA ALA A 34 10.47 18.39 -12.47
C ALA A 34 10.11 17.28 -11.45
N LEU A 35 10.64 17.35 -10.23
CA LEU A 35 10.28 16.41 -9.17
C LEU A 35 8.82 16.55 -8.72
N LEU A 36 8.28 17.78 -8.67
CA LEU A 36 6.87 18.01 -8.36
C LEU A 36 5.91 17.52 -9.44
N GLU A 37 6.33 17.53 -10.70
CA GLU A 37 5.56 16.90 -11.79
C GLU A 37 5.57 15.38 -11.68
N LYS A 38 6.73 14.79 -11.37
CA LYS A 38 6.86 13.34 -11.17
C LYS A 38 6.11 12.85 -9.93
N TYR A 39 6.14 13.61 -8.84
CA TYR A 39 5.51 13.27 -7.57
C TYR A 39 4.39 14.27 -7.22
N ALA A 40 3.39 14.34 -8.10
CA ALA A 40 2.29 15.30 -8.02
C ALA A 40 1.54 15.31 -6.67
N GLN A 41 1.56 14.20 -5.91
CA GLN A 41 0.98 14.11 -4.58
C GLN A 41 1.61 15.09 -3.57
N TYR A 42 2.87 15.51 -3.78
CA TYR A 42 3.55 16.45 -2.89
C TYR A 42 3.39 17.92 -3.30
N LYS A 43 2.80 18.22 -4.47
CA LYS A 43 2.75 19.58 -5.06
C LYS A 43 2.09 20.65 -4.20
N LYS A 44 1.21 20.27 -3.28
CA LYS A 44 0.49 21.18 -2.38
C LYS A 44 1.04 21.20 -0.95
N LEU A 45 2.12 20.46 -0.68
CA LEU A 45 2.66 20.27 0.66
C LEU A 45 3.89 21.16 0.87
N ASN A 46 4.07 21.65 2.09
CA ASN A 46 5.35 22.23 2.52
C ASN A 46 6.35 21.13 2.90
N SER A 47 7.62 21.47 3.08
CA SER A 47 8.70 20.52 3.36
C SER A 47 8.44 19.65 4.59
N THR A 48 7.79 20.20 5.62
CA THR A 48 7.44 19.45 6.85
C THR A 48 6.31 18.46 6.59
N GLN A 49 5.28 18.87 5.85
CA GLN A 49 4.18 18.00 5.44
C GLN A 49 4.66 16.91 4.47
N MET A 50 5.53 17.24 3.51
CA MET A 50 6.14 16.27 2.61
C MET A 50 6.94 15.23 3.38
N LEU A 51 7.76 15.65 4.35
CA LEU A 51 8.53 14.74 5.19
C LEU A 51 7.62 13.81 5.99
N LYS A 52 6.56 14.35 6.61
CA LYS A 52 5.60 13.53 7.37
C LYS A 52 4.89 12.52 6.47
N GLN A 53 4.41 12.97 5.30
CA GLN A 53 3.75 12.09 4.33
C GLN A 53 4.72 11.00 3.84
N TYR A 54 5.95 11.36 3.49
CA TYR A 54 6.98 10.40 3.09
C TYR A 54 7.29 9.38 4.20
N GLN A 55 7.37 9.83 5.46
CA GLN A 55 7.57 8.92 6.59
C GLN A 55 6.41 7.95 6.78
N GLU A 56 5.17 8.39 6.61
CA GLU A 56 3.99 7.51 6.65
C GLU A 56 3.97 6.54 5.46
N ASP A 57 4.34 7.01 4.26
CA ASP A 57 4.43 6.19 3.04
C ASP A 57 5.57 5.17 3.09
N MET A 58 6.55 5.36 3.97
CA MET A 58 7.72 4.48 4.17
C MET A 58 7.63 3.66 5.45
N LYS A 59 6.55 3.80 6.22
CA LYS A 59 6.39 3.07 7.47
C LYS A 59 6.01 1.62 7.15
N PRO A 60 6.75 0.63 7.69
CA PRO A 60 6.35 -0.76 7.55
C PRO A 60 4.94 -0.98 8.09
N ARG A 61 4.15 -1.78 7.37
CA ARG A 61 2.79 -2.14 7.79
C ARG A 61 2.54 -3.63 7.61
N ALA A 62 1.87 -4.19 8.61
CA ALA A 62 1.36 -5.54 8.59
C ALA A 62 -0.10 -5.53 8.11
N PHE A 63 -0.44 -6.47 7.24
CA PHE A 63 -1.79 -6.70 6.75
C PHE A 63 -2.18 -8.14 7.03
N LYS A 64 -3.42 -8.33 7.46
CA LYS A 64 -4.00 -9.66 7.61
C LYS A 64 -4.84 -9.96 6.38
N VAL A 65 -4.67 -11.14 5.81
CA VAL A 65 -5.37 -11.60 4.63
C VAL A 65 -6.17 -12.85 4.97
N ASP A 66 -7.46 -12.83 4.66
CA ASP A 66 -8.38 -13.97 4.75
C ASP A 66 -8.75 -14.42 3.34
N GLY A 67 -8.95 -15.72 3.14
CA GLY A 67 -9.20 -16.30 1.81
C GLY A 67 -9.25 -17.82 1.84
N GLU A 68 -9.41 -18.42 0.66
CA GLU A 68 -9.32 -19.88 0.53
C GLU A 68 -7.88 -20.36 0.73
N ASP A 69 -7.70 -21.52 1.38
CA ASP A 69 -6.36 -22.06 1.69
C ASP A 69 -5.46 -22.18 0.46
N VAL A 70 -6.02 -22.59 -0.68
CA VAL A 70 -5.27 -22.70 -1.95
C VAL A 70 -4.76 -21.34 -2.40
N ASP A 71 -5.61 -20.31 -2.37
CA ASP A 71 -5.24 -18.95 -2.74
C ASP A 71 -4.22 -18.35 -1.78
N LEU A 72 -4.36 -18.60 -0.47
CA LEU A 72 -3.43 -18.14 0.55
C LEU A 72 -2.05 -18.80 0.41
N GLN A 73 -1.98 -20.09 0.09
CA GLN A 73 -0.70 -20.79 -0.15
C GLN A 73 0.01 -20.25 -1.39
N LEU A 74 -0.73 -20.01 -2.48
CA LEU A 74 -0.17 -19.40 -3.69
C LEU A 74 0.28 -17.95 -3.44
N MET A 75 -0.47 -17.18 -2.66
CA MET A 75 -0.09 -15.83 -2.25
C MET A 75 1.17 -15.84 -1.38
N LEU A 76 1.27 -16.77 -0.43
CA LEU A 76 2.46 -16.96 0.39
C LEU A 76 3.70 -17.26 -0.47
N GLN A 77 3.56 -18.11 -1.48
CA GLN A 77 4.65 -18.42 -2.42
C GLN A 77 5.09 -17.18 -3.19
N ASP A 78 4.14 -16.43 -3.76
CA ASP A 78 4.43 -15.20 -4.50
C ASP A 78 5.11 -14.16 -3.61
N TYR A 79 4.64 -14.01 -2.38
CA TYR A 79 5.22 -13.11 -1.39
C TYR A 79 6.67 -13.48 -1.07
N LYS A 80 6.95 -14.77 -0.80
CA LYS A 80 8.33 -15.25 -0.59
C LYS A 80 9.21 -15.02 -1.82
N SER A 81 8.66 -15.20 -3.03
CA SER A 81 9.42 -14.96 -4.25
C SER A 81 9.75 -13.49 -4.48
N ALA A 82 8.83 -12.59 -4.13
CA ALA A 82 9.00 -11.14 -4.32
C ALA A 82 9.90 -10.52 -3.24
N PHE A 83 9.71 -10.89 -1.97
CA PHE A 83 10.31 -10.20 -0.82
C PHE A 83 11.26 -11.07 0.00
N GLY A 84 11.39 -12.37 -0.27
CA GLY A 84 12.19 -13.29 0.54
C GLY A 84 13.70 -13.01 0.58
N LYS A 85 14.19 -12.07 -0.23
CA LYS A 85 15.59 -11.60 -0.23
C LYS A 85 15.77 -10.27 0.48
N ASP A 86 14.69 -9.65 0.95
CA ASP A 86 14.75 -8.36 1.63
C ASP A 86 15.40 -8.53 3.01
N LYS A 87 16.26 -7.58 3.38
CA LYS A 87 16.99 -7.62 4.65
C LYS A 87 16.07 -7.66 5.88
N ASP A 88 14.87 -7.09 5.76
CA ASP A 88 13.88 -6.97 6.82
C ASP A 88 12.76 -8.04 6.68
N PHE A 89 12.94 -9.02 5.79
CA PHE A 89 11.97 -10.07 5.54
C PHE A 89 11.75 -10.93 6.80
N LYS A 90 10.50 -10.99 7.25
CA LYS A 90 10.04 -11.96 8.23
C LYS A 90 9.21 -13.01 7.52
N GLU A 91 9.53 -14.28 7.75
CA GLU A 91 8.81 -15.37 7.11
C GLU A 91 7.35 -15.43 7.59
N PRO A 92 6.37 -15.20 6.69
CA PRO A 92 4.98 -15.27 7.07
C PRO A 92 4.49 -16.71 7.09
N LYS A 93 3.43 -16.95 7.86
CA LYS A 93 2.79 -18.25 8.02
C LYS A 93 1.28 -18.10 7.91
N ILE A 94 0.64 -19.15 7.42
CA ILE A 94 -0.82 -19.27 7.43
C ILE A 94 -1.21 -19.93 8.74
N ALA A 95 -2.13 -19.33 9.48
CA ALA A 95 -2.73 -19.87 10.69
C ALA A 95 -4.20 -19.50 10.73
N ASN A 96 -5.08 -20.45 11.05
CA ASN A 96 -6.54 -20.24 11.12
C ASN A 96 -7.16 -19.65 9.83
N HIS A 97 -6.70 -20.07 8.65
CA HIS A 97 -7.10 -19.48 7.35
C HIS A 97 -6.74 -18.00 7.19
N GLU A 98 -5.82 -17.48 8.02
CA GLU A 98 -5.33 -16.12 7.94
C GLU A 98 -3.84 -16.12 7.59
N LEU A 99 -3.44 -15.18 6.75
CA LEU A 99 -2.05 -14.91 6.37
C LEU A 99 -1.70 -13.48 6.80
N ILE A 100 -0.65 -13.32 7.60
CA ILE A 100 -0.13 -12.00 7.97
C ILE A 100 1.09 -11.68 7.11
N LEU A 101 1.04 -10.57 6.38
CA LEU A 101 2.10 -10.09 5.51
C LEU A 101 2.62 -8.74 5.98
N GLU A 102 3.94 -8.56 6.07
CA GLU A 102 4.59 -7.34 6.53
C GLU A 102 5.37 -6.65 5.40
N PHE A 103 4.88 -5.52 4.92
CA PHE A 103 5.55 -4.79 3.84
C PHE A 103 6.37 -3.64 4.40
N SER A 104 7.50 -3.35 3.74
CA SER A 104 8.35 -2.21 4.09
C SER A 104 7.68 -0.87 3.78
N SER A 105 6.67 -0.86 2.90
CA SER A 105 5.86 0.30 2.58
C SER A 105 4.42 -0.07 2.19
N PRO A 106 3.42 0.82 2.42
CA PRO A 106 2.07 0.64 1.90
C PRO A 106 2.00 0.58 0.36
N LYS A 107 2.98 1.17 -0.34
CA LYS A 107 3.07 1.09 -1.80
C LYS A 107 3.35 -0.33 -2.28
N GLU A 108 4.29 -1.04 -1.65
CA GLU A 108 4.60 -2.44 -1.97
C GLU A 108 3.41 -3.35 -1.67
N ALA A 109 2.74 -3.12 -0.54
CA ALA A 109 1.51 -3.85 -0.21
C ALA A 109 0.45 -3.68 -1.30
N LYS A 110 0.22 -2.44 -1.77
CA LYS A 110 -0.72 -2.14 -2.85
C LYS A 110 -0.35 -2.84 -4.16
N GLU A 111 0.90 -2.71 -4.59
CA GLU A 111 1.38 -3.35 -5.82
C GLU A 111 1.23 -4.86 -5.75
N PHE A 112 1.56 -5.46 -4.60
CA PHE A 112 1.36 -6.87 -4.35
C PHE A 112 -0.11 -7.27 -4.44
N PHE A 113 -1.02 -6.62 -3.70
CA PHE A 113 -2.44 -7.01 -3.73
C PHE A 113 -3.10 -6.79 -5.10
N LEU A 114 -2.68 -5.80 -5.88
CA LEU A 114 -3.13 -5.64 -7.26
C LEU A 114 -2.66 -6.80 -8.15
N ASP A 115 -1.40 -7.23 -8.03
CA ASP A 115 -0.88 -8.42 -8.73
C ASP A 115 -1.66 -9.68 -8.32
N GLN A 116 -1.90 -9.87 -7.03
CA GLN A 116 -2.65 -11.01 -6.51
C GLN A 116 -4.10 -11.04 -7.01
N ALA A 117 -4.77 -9.89 -7.04
CA ALA A 117 -6.11 -9.78 -7.60
C ALA A 117 -6.10 -10.11 -9.10
N SER A 118 -5.12 -9.62 -9.86
CA SER A 118 -5.01 -9.87 -11.31
C SER A 118 -4.79 -11.36 -11.67
N LYS A 119 -4.29 -12.14 -10.72
CA LYS A 119 -4.18 -13.61 -10.80
C LYS A 119 -5.51 -14.34 -10.50
N ASN A 120 -6.61 -13.59 -10.43
CA ASN A 120 -7.97 -14.07 -10.21
C ASN A 120 -8.17 -14.79 -8.86
N ARG A 121 -7.41 -14.37 -7.83
CA ARG A 121 -7.52 -14.89 -6.46
C ARG A 121 -8.55 -14.09 -5.66
N SER A 122 -9.33 -14.77 -4.83
CA SER A 122 -10.33 -14.14 -3.98
C SER A 122 -9.83 -14.06 -2.54
N PHE A 123 -9.76 -12.84 -2.00
CA PHE A 123 -9.25 -12.60 -0.65
C PHE A 123 -9.77 -11.29 -0.06
N VAL A 124 -9.71 -11.18 1.27
CA VAL A 124 -10.06 -9.96 2.02
C VAL A 124 -8.83 -9.49 2.80
N VAL A 125 -8.52 -8.20 2.71
CA VAL A 125 -7.40 -7.58 3.40
C VAL A 125 -7.91 -6.72 4.55
N TYR A 126 -7.33 -6.93 5.72
CA TYR A 126 -7.60 -6.21 6.96
C TYR A 126 -6.36 -5.44 7.40
N ASP A 127 -6.58 -4.25 7.96
CA ASP A 127 -5.56 -3.56 8.76
C ASP A 127 -5.38 -4.30 10.10
N VAL A 128 -4.14 -4.67 10.45
CA VAL A 128 -3.87 -5.43 11.68
C VAL A 128 -4.15 -4.61 12.94
N GLY A 129 -3.98 -3.28 12.89
CA GLY A 129 -4.18 -2.40 14.05
C GLY A 129 -5.65 -2.16 14.37
N THR A 130 -6.49 -1.99 13.35
CA THR A 130 -7.93 -1.71 13.54
C THR A 130 -8.84 -2.92 13.30
N ASN A 131 -8.32 -4.00 12.71
CA ASN A 131 -9.07 -5.17 12.25
C ASN A 131 -10.24 -4.80 11.29
N GLN A 132 -10.14 -3.65 10.62
CA GLN A 132 -11.12 -3.22 9.62
C GLN A 132 -10.72 -3.70 8.24
N ILE A 133 -11.71 -4.04 7.41
CA ILE A 133 -11.52 -4.33 5.99
C ILE A 133 -11.02 -3.06 5.31
N ILE A 134 -9.90 -3.17 4.60
CA ILE A 134 -9.33 -2.08 3.81
C ILE A 134 -9.49 -2.32 2.31
N ALA A 135 -9.48 -3.59 1.90
CA ALA A 135 -9.65 -3.99 0.52
C ALA A 135 -10.13 -5.44 0.43
N TYR A 136 -10.70 -5.82 -0.72
CA TYR A 136 -10.96 -7.22 -1.05
C TYR A 136 -10.80 -7.43 -2.56
N ALA A 137 -10.44 -8.64 -2.97
CA ALA A 137 -10.31 -9.03 -4.35
C ALA A 137 -11.44 -9.97 -4.77
N LYS A 138 -12.01 -9.73 -5.95
CA LYS A 138 -13.07 -10.53 -6.57
C LYS A 138 -13.00 -10.37 -8.09
N ASP A 139 -13.23 -11.45 -8.83
CA ASP A 139 -13.32 -11.44 -10.30
C ASP A 139 -12.13 -10.77 -11.00
N GLY A 140 -10.92 -11.02 -10.50
CA GLY A 140 -9.70 -10.47 -11.07
C GLY A 140 -9.41 -9.01 -10.71
N GLN A 141 -10.25 -8.40 -9.87
CA GLN A 141 -10.21 -6.98 -9.52
C GLN A 141 -10.04 -6.78 -8.03
N LEU A 142 -9.35 -5.70 -7.66
CA LEU A 142 -9.24 -5.24 -6.29
C LEU A 142 -10.26 -4.12 -6.04
N TYR A 143 -10.96 -4.20 -4.92
CA TYR A 143 -11.91 -3.20 -4.44
C TYR A 143 -11.46 -2.67 -3.08
N HIS A 144 -11.83 -1.43 -2.80
CA HIS A 144 -11.77 -0.85 -1.46
C HIS A 144 -12.73 -1.56 -0.51
N GLY A 145 -12.52 -1.41 0.80
CA GLY A 145 -13.43 -1.94 1.82
C GLY A 145 -14.88 -1.43 1.71
N ASN A 146 -15.11 -0.29 1.04
CA ASN A 146 -16.44 0.25 0.72
C ASN A 146 -17.01 -0.25 -0.62
N GLY A 147 -16.37 -1.21 -1.29
CA GLY A 147 -16.82 -1.76 -2.57
C GLY A 147 -16.48 -0.92 -3.80
N ALA A 148 -15.86 0.25 -3.66
CA ALA A 148 -15.39 1.01 -4.81
C ALA A 148 -14.22 0.27 -5.50
N LEU A 149 -14.21 0.23 -6.83
CA LEU A 149 -13.08 -0.33 -7.58
C LEU A 149 -11.78 0.41 -7.22
N PHE A 150 -10.73 -0.34 -6.91
CA PHE A 150 -9.43 0.21 -6.55
C PHE A 150 -8.70 0.75 -7.79
N LYS A 151 -8.29 2.03 -7.76
CA LYS A 151 -7.70 2.73 -8.91
C LYS A 151 -6.21 3.04 -8.71
N PRO A 152 -5.47 3.28 -9.81
CA PRO A 152 -4.12 3.81 -9.73
C PRO A 152 -4.09 5.14 -8.96
N GLY A 153 -3.29 5.19 -7.90
CA GLY A 153 -3.17 6.36 -7.02
C GLY A 153 -3.91 6.23 -5.68
N ASP A 154 -4.78 5.23 -5.55
CA ASP A 154 -5.48 4.98 -4.30
C ASP A 154 -4.55 4.41 -3.20
N SER A 155 -4.97 4.59 -1.95
CA SER A 155 -4.25 4.16 -0.74
C SER A 155 -4.97 3.01 -0.04
N LEU A 156 -4.18 2.10 0.54
CA LEU A 156 -4.68 1.05 1.44
C LEU A 156 -4.92 1.65 2.84
N SER A 157 -6.13 2.14 3.05
CA SER A 157 -6.52 2.76 4.33
C SER A 157 -7.89 2.24 4.76
N PRO A 158 -8.13 2.10 6.08
CA PRO A 158 -9.47 1.83 6.58
C PRO A 158 -10.44 2.91 6.13
N THR A 159 -11.63 2.51 5.70
CA THR A 159 -12.71 3.44 5.40
C THR A 159 -13.23 4.07 6.69
N ASN A 160 -13.11 5.39 6.83
CA ASN A 160 -13.71 6.13 7.93
C ASN A 160 -15.23 5.88 7.93
N SER A 161 -15.70 5.22 8.97
CA SER A 161 -17.06 4.72 9.11
C SER A 161 -18.06 5.86 9.34
N LYS A 162 -18.49 6.51 8.25
CA LYS A 162 -19.83 7.11 8.14
C LYS A 162 -20.68 6.45 7.05
N ASP A 163 -20.06 5.70 6.15
CA ASP A 163 -20.71 4.97 5.05
C ASP A 163 -20.61 3.44 5.21
N ALA A 164 -20.31 2.95 6.43
CA ALA A 164 -20.06 1.54 6.74
C ALA A 164 -21.35 0.68 6.82
N GLU A 165 -22.31 0.92 5.92
CA GLU A 165 -23.49 0.07 5.75
C GLU A 165 -23.22 -1.13 4.80
N LEU A 166 -21.98 -1.24 4.30
CA LEU A 166 -21.54 -2.21 3.29
C LEU A 166 -20.76 -3.42 3.82
N ASP A 167 -20.75 -3.66 5.13
CA ASP A 167 -20.24 -4.88 5.78
C ASP A 167 -20.97 -6.18 5.34
N ARG A 168 -21.85 -6.08 4.33
CA ARG A 168 -22.67 -7.12 3.73
C ARG A 168 -22.26 -7.55 2.32
N GLU A 169 -21.40 -6.81 1.61
CA GLU A 169 -21.04 -7.13 0.22
C GLU A 169 -19.65 -7.75 0.01
N ALA A 170 -18.74 -7.66 0.98
CA ALA A 170 -17.50 -8.43 0.91
C ALA A 170 -17.87 -9.92 0.89
N PRO A 171 -17.54 -10.69 -0.18
CA PRO A 171 -17.80 -12.11 -0.19
C PRO A 171 -16.97 -12.73 0.92
N ARG A 172 -17.62 -13.12 2.02
CA ARG A 172 -16.95 -13.94 3.03
C ARG A 172 -16.65 -15.27 2.34
N PRO A 173 -15.37 -15.70 2.25
CA PRO A 173 -15.07 -17.02 1.71
C PRO A 173 -15.92 -18.04 2.48
N GLN A 174 -16.74 -18.80 1.75
CA GLN A 174 -17.63 -19.76 2.39
C GLN A 174 -16.77 -20.82 3.05
N LYS A 175 -16.86 -20.92 4.38
CA LYS A 175 -16.25 -22.02 5.13
C LYS A 175 -16.81 -23.33 4.61
N SER A 176 -16.05 -24.04 3.79
CA SER A 176 -16.31 -25.45 3.51
C SER A 176 -16.00 -26.23 4.78
N LEU A 177 -17.04 -26.52 5.57
CA LEU A 177 -16.98 -27.51 6.65
C LEU A 177 -16.59 -28.85 6.01
N SER A 178 -15.37 -29.30 6.28
CA SER A 178 -14.94 -30.69 6.08
C SER A 178 -14.89 -31.40 7.42
#